data_AF-A0A553EQH2-F1
#
_entry.id   AF-A0A553EQH2-F1
#
_cell.length_a   1.000
_cell.length_b   1.000
_cell.length_c   1.000
_cell.angle_alpha   90.00
_cell.angle_beta   90.00
_cell.angle_gamma   90.00
#
_symmetry.space_group_name_H-M   'P 1'
#
loop_
_entity.id
_entity.type
_entity.pdbx_description
1 polymer ?
#
loop_
_entity_poly.entity_id
_entity_poly.type
_entity_poly.pdbx_seq_one_letter_code
_entity_poly.pdbx_strand_id
1 'polypeptide(L)'
;MRPDLKMNIAKPLPQTESTATDTALEFIWSQFKIWDITATRQKQKIFNWQLRVLILIILGSFTALLSDSLIEWGLPSLARVSIIVTTLTVALCSFANNQILTHDGETSWVRARAVAEMFKSEACLYQLKAAPYNSENPEVLLFDRSKSFINTVKDLTPEVVPDDVLTDKPVPIHMTFERYLEERVKGQLSYFQQKAKHYNRLIKKMKNLGLFLGFIGAVMGTISAHGLDQLSIWIAFLNSTTASMTSFHASRKYLQLLTSYRNTAHQLTRLLHGIQQIPAYDSDAQRAFVISCEKVLSAESKTWIGEFSE
;
A
#
# COMPACT_ATOMS: atom_id res chain seq x y z
N MET A 1 18.50 72.87 -28.44
CA MET A 1 18.57 71.94 -27.31
C MET A 1 17.55 70.82 -27.52
N ARG A 2 17.97 69.71 -28.15
CA ARG A 2 17.36 68.37 -27.99
C ARG A 2 18.31 67.35 -28.64
N PRO A 3 18.82 66.38 -27.85
CA PRO A 3 19.87 65.46 -28.27
C PRO A 3 19.31 64.18 -28.87
N ASP A 4 20.22 63.48 -29.55
CA ASP A 4 20.02 62.32 -30.41
C ASP A 4 19.44 61.07 -29.73
N LEU A 5 18.66 60.35 -30.52
CA LEU A 5 18.09 59.03 -30.28
C LEU A 5 19.18 58.03 -29.83
N LYS A 6 19.07 57.52 -28.60
CA LYS A 6 19.75 56.28 -28.21
C LYS A 6 18.96 55.09 -28.77
N MET A 7 19.59 54.35 -29.69
CA MET A 7 19.19 52.98 -30.06
C MET A 7 19.13 52.13 -28.79
N ASN A 8 17.92 51.73 -28.41
CA ASN A 8 17.69 50.75 -27.38
C ASN A 8 17.87 49.36 -28.01
N ILE A 9 19.06 48.79 -27.88
CA ILE A 9 19.35 47.42 -28.27
C ILE A 9 18.54 46.52 -27.35
N ALA A 10 17.48 45.91 -27.89
CA ALA A 10 16.69 44.91 -27.19
C ALA A 10 17.60 43.75 -26.76
N LYS A 11 17.73 43.60 -25.43
CA LYS A 11 18.38 42.45 -24.79
C LYS A 11 17.56 41.19 -25.14
N PRO A 12 18.17 40.09 -25.63
CA PRO A 12 17.40 38.88 -25.93
C PRO A 12 16.85 38.29 -24.63
N LEU A 13 15.55 37.98 -24.62
CA LEU A 13 14.86 37.29 -23.52
C LEU A 13 15.36 35.84 -23.42
N PRO A 14 15.82 35.37 -22.25
CA PRO A 14 15.97 33.94 -21.98
C PRO A 14 14.78 33.47 -21.14
N GLN A 15 13.70 32.96 -21.74
CA GLN A 15 12.50 32.51 -20.99
C GLN A 15 11.78 31.25 -21.53
N THR A 16 12.30 30.56 -22.55
CA THR A 16 11.62 29.37 -23.12
C THR A 16 11.89 28.06 -22.39
N GLU A 17 13.05 27.89 -21.74
CA GLU A 17 13.36 26.62 -21.05
C GLU A 17 12.66 26.47 -19.69
N SER A 18 12.58 27.55 -18.89
CA SER A 18 11.99 27.47 -17.54
C SER A 18 10.49 27.18 -17.54
N THR A 19 9.76 27.70 -18.54
CA THR A 19 8.29 27.59 -18.60
C THR A 19 7.82 26.21 -19.05
N ALA A 20 8.58 25.55 -19.93
CA ALA A 20 8.30 24.20 -20.38
C ALA A 20 8.64 23.15 -19.30
N THR A 21 9.73 23.37 -18.56
CA THR A 21 10.14 22.55 -17.41
C THR A 21 9.06 22.52 -16.32
N ASP A 22 8.48 23.68 -16.00
CA ASP A 22 7.42 23.79 -15.00
C ASP A 22 6.14 23.07 -15.44
N THR A 23 5.77 23.18 -16.73
CA THR A 23 4.55 22.57 -17.27
C THR A 23 4.60 21.04 -17.26
N ALA A 24 5.73 20.43 -17.68
CA ALA A 24 5.88 18.98 -17.72
C ALA A 24 5.88 18.36 -16.30
N LEU A 25 6.49 19.08 -15.35
CA LEU A 25 6.54 18.67 -13.95
C LEU A 25 5.17 18.80 -13.26
N GLU A 26 4.43 19.88 -13.53
CA GLU A 26 3.05 20.06 -13.07
C GLU A 26 2.14 18.93 -13.55
N PHE A 27 2.24 18.55 -14.82
CA PHE A 27 1.47 17.44 -15.39
C PHE A 27 1.72 16.14 -14.63
N ILE A 28 2.98 15.75 -14.43
CA ILE A 28 3.32 14.51 -13.72
C ILE A 28 2.89 14.55 -12.27
N TRP A 29 3.03 15.70 -11.61
CA TRP A 29 2.62 15.82 -10.22
C TRP A 29 1.10 15.71 -10.05
N SER A 30 0.33 16.26 -11.00
CA SER A 30 -1.11 16.08 -11.07
C SER A 30 -1.48 14.61 -11.25
N GLN A 31 -0.85 13.91 -12.20
CA GLN A 31 -1.05 12.47 -12.40
C GLN A 31 -0.70 11.66 -11.15
N PHE A 32 0.42 11.96 -10.49
CA PHE A 32 0.79 11.36 -9.22
C PHE A 32 -0.32 11.49 -8.18
N LYS A 33 -0.87 12.70 -7.98
CA LYS A 33 -1.95 12.94 -7.01
C LYS A 33 -3.21 12.16 -7.34
N ILE A 34 -3.63 12.13 -8.60
CA ILE A 34 -4.81 11.37 -9.06
C ILE A 34 -4.66 9.89 -8.69
N TRP A 35 -3.52 9.29 -9.03
CA TRP A 35 -3.29 7.86 -8.79
C TRP A 35 -3.04 7.53 -7.32
N ASP A 36 -2.40 8.41 -6.55
CA ASP A 36 -2.21 8.22 -5.10
C ASP A 36 -3.55 8.29 -4.33
N ILE A 37 -4.43 9.22 -4.70
CA ILE A 37 -5.79 9.31 -4.15
C ILE A 37 -6.62 8.09 -4.57
N THR A 38 -6.55 7.71 -5.84
CA THR A 38 -7.24 6.53 -6.38
C THR A 38 -6.83 5.27 -5.59
N ALA A 39 -5.53 5.04 -5.43
CA ALA A 39 -5.00 3.92 -4.65
C ALA A 39 -5.46 3.95 -3.19
N THR A 40 -5.44 5.12 -2.56
CA THR A 40 -5.85 5.29 -1.16
C THR A 40 -7.33 5.00 -0.95
N ARG A 41 -8.20 5.51 -1.84
CA ARG A 41 -9.65 5.25 -1.77
C ARG A 41 -9.98 3.79 -2.03
N GLN A 42 -9.38 3.17 -3.04
CA GLN A 42 -9.58 1.74 -3.32
C GLN A 42 -9.14 0.88 -2.15
N LYS A 43 -7.97 1.15 -1.58
CA LYS A 43 -7.48 0.47 -0.37
C LYS A 43 -8.43 0.61 0.81
N GLN A 44 -8.97 1.80 1.06
CA GLN A 44 -9.91 2.02 2.17
C GLN A 44 -11.24 1.28 1.95
N LYS A 45 -11.74 1.24 0.71
CA LYS A 45 -12.94 0.46 0.35
C LYS A 45 -12.72 -1.02 0.66
N ILE A 46 -11.60 -1.60 0.21
CA ILE A 46 -11.25 -3.00 0.48
C ILE A 46 -11.16 -3.25 1.99
N PHE A 47 -10.43 -2.41 2.73
CA PHE A 47 -10.28 -2.57 4.17
C PHE A 47 -11.62 -2.51 4.92
N ASN A 48 -12.48 -1.55 4.60
CA ASN A 48 -13.79 -1.42 5.23
C ASN A 48 -14.67 -2.65 4.96
N TRP A 49 -14.61 -3.22 3.76
CA TRP A 49 -15.34 -4.43 3.42
C TRP A 49 -14.78 -5.67 4.12
N GLN A 50 -13.45 -5.83 4.17
CA GLN A 50 -12.79 -6.89 4.93
C GLN A 50 -13.19 -6.85 6.41
N LEU A 51 -13.25 -5.65 7.00
CA LEU A 51 -13.69 -5.48 8.39
C LEU A 51 -15.17 -5.87 8.59
N ARG A 52 -16.07 -5.46 7.68
CA ARG A 52 -17.49 -5.82 7.74
C ARG A 52 -17.69 -7.34 7.61
N VAL A 53 -17.00 -7.99 6.68
CA VAL A 53 -17.05 -9.45 6.50
C VAL A 53 -16.51 -10.17 7.73
N LEU A 54 -15.40 -9.70 8.30
CA LEU A 54 -14.85 -10.27 9.54
C LEU A 54 -15.88 -10.21 10.69
N ILE A 55 -16.56 -9.07 10.87
CA ILE A 55 -17.60 -8.91 11.87
C ILE A 55 -18.76 -9.87 11.62
N LEU A 56 -19.22 -10.02 10.36
CA LEU A 56 -20.29 -10.94 10.00
C LEU A 56 -19.92 -12.41 10.25
N ILE A 57 -18.69 -12.83 9.95
CA ILE A 57 -18.21 -14.19 10.22
C ILE A 57 -18.20 -14.47 11.73
N ILE A 58 -17.73 -13.52 12.55
CA ILE A 58 -17.71 -13.67 14.01
C ILE A 58 -19.13 -13.77 14.55
N LEU A 59 -20.04 -12.90 14.11
CA LEU A 59 -21.45 -12.93 14.52
C LEU A 59 -22.17 -14.20 14.07
N GLY A 60 -21.95 -14.64 12.83
CA GLY A 60 -22.53 -15.88 12.30
C GLY A 60 -22.05 -17.11 13.07
N SER A 61 -20.75 -17.19 13.35
CA SER A 61 -20.18 -18.29 14.14
C SER A 61 -20.71 -18.31 15.56
N PHE A 62 -20.84 -17.13 16.18
CA PHE A 62 -21.38 -17.00 17.54
C PHE A 62 -22.86 -17.39 17.61
N THR A 63 -23.68 -16.91 16.67
CA THR A 63 -25.13 -17.22 16.62
C THR A 63 -25.41 -18.68 16.31
N ALA A 64 -24.55 -19.34 15.51
CA ALA A 64 -24.61 -20.78 15.29
C ALA A 64 -24.43 -21.56 16.60
N LEU A 65 -23.34 -21.29 17.33
CA LEU A 65 -23.03 -21.97 18.61
C LEU A 65 -24.08 -21.68 19.70
N LEU A 66 -24.59 -20.45 19.72
CA LEU A 66 -25.67 -20.07 20.63
C LEU A 66 -26.97 -20.84 20.33
N SER A 67 -27.25 -21.16 19.06
CA SER A 67 -28.48 -21.89 18.70
C SER A 67 -28.52 -23.30 19.30
N ASP A 68 -27.41 -24.03 19.28
CA ASP A 68 -27.31 -25.37 19.88
C ASP A 68 -27.48 -25.30 21.39
N SER A 69 -26.85 -24.32 22.04
CA SER A 69 -26.96 -24.11 23.50
C SER A 69 -28.41 -23.76 23.91
N LEU A 70 -29.13 -22.96 23.10
CA LEU A 70 -30.52 -22.59 23.36
C LEU A 70 -31.49 -23.77 23.23
N ILE A 71 -31.21 -24.73 22.35
CA ILE A 71 -32.00 -25.96 22.23
C ILE A 71 -31.84 -26.79 23.51
N GLU A 72 -30.61 -26.95 24.00
CA GLU A 72 -30.31 -27.66 25.25
C GLU A 72 -30.96 -26.99 26.47
N TRP A 73 -31.07 -25.66 26.49
CA TRP A 73 -31.75 -24.91 27.55
C TRP A 73 -33.28 -24.89 27.43
N GLY A 74 -33.86 -25.57 26.44
CA GLY A 74 -35.30 -25.67 26.26
C GLY A 74 -35.97 -24.42 25.65
N LEU A 75 -35.21 -23.60 24.90
CA LEU A 75 -35.68 -22.37 24.24
C LEU A 75 -35.70 -22.49 22.69
N PRO A 76 -36.51 -23.39 22.11
CA PRO A 76 -36.44 -23.73 20.68
C PRO A 76 -36.94 -22.62 19.73
N SER A 77 -37.75 -21.68 20.23
CA SER A 77 -38.17 -20.50 19.44
C SER A 77 -37.02 -19.53 19.20
N LEU A 78 -36.21 -19.26 20.23
CA LEU A 78 -35.02 -18.42 20.13
C LEU A 78 -33.93 -19.11 19.29
N ALA A 79 -33.77 -20.42 19.42
CA ALA A 79 -32.84 -21.19 18.59
C ALA A 79 -33.15 -21.05 17.08
N ARG A 80 -34.44 -21.11 16.69
CA ARG A 80 -34.85 -20.90 15.29
C ARG A 80 -34.47 -19.52 14.75
N VAL A 81 -34.61 -18.47 15.57
CA VAL A 81 -34.18 -17.13 15.19
C VAL A 81 -32.66 -17.09 14.98
N SER A 82 -31.87 -17.68 15.87
CA SER A 82 -30.42 -17.75 15.75
C SER A 82 -29.95 -18.49 14.49
N ILE A 83 -30.63 -19.59 14.10
CA ILE A 83 -30.34 -20.32 12.86
C ILE A 83 -30.61 -19.46 11.62
N ILE A 84 -31.71 -18.70 11.61
CA ILE A 84 -32.03 -17.78 10.50
C ILE A 84 -30.94 -16.69 10.40
N VAL A 85 -30.53 -16.10 11.52
CA VAL A 85 -29.45 -15.09 11.57
C VAL A 85 -28.12 -15.68 11.08
N THR A 86 -27.79 -16.91 11.48
CA THR A 86 -26.60 -17.63 11.00
C THR A 86 -26.65 -17.80 9.48
N THR A 87 -27.77 -18.25 8.95
CA THR A 87 -27.93 -18.48 7.50
C THR A 87 -27.82 -17.18 6.71
N LEU A 88 -28.44 -16.10 7.20
CA LEU A 88 -28.37 -14.78 6.58
C LEU A 88 -26.94 -14.20 6.62
N THR A 89 -26.23 -14.33 7.73
CA THR A 89 -24.85 -13.84 7.86
C THR A 89 -23.90 -14.61 6.94
N VAL A 90 -24.04 -15.93 6.83
CA VAL A 90 -23.26 -16.75 5.88
C VAL A 90 -23.55 -16.34 4.44
N ALA A 91 -24.82 -16.15 4.07
CA ALA A 91 -25.20 -15.71 2.73
C ALA A 91 -24.62 -14.33 2.38
N LEU A 92 -24.66 -13.37 3.31
CA LEU A 92 -24.06 -12.05 3.16
C LEU A 92 -22.52 -12.13 3.01
N CYS A 93 -21.86 -13.00 3.77
CA CYS A 93 -20.43 -13.24 3.64
C CYS A 93 -20.07 -13.80 2.26
N SER A 94 -20.80 -14.80 1.75
CA SER A 94 -20.58 -15.37 0.42
C SER A 94 -20.80 -14.33 -0.69
N PHE A 95 -21.84 -13.52 -0.58
CA PHE A 95 -22.11 -12.44 -1.53
C PHE A 95 -20.99 -11.38 -1.53
N ALA A 96 -20.59 -10.90 -0.34
CA ALA A 96 -19.52 -9.91 -0.20
C ALA A 96 -18.18 -10.44 -0.73
N ASN A 97 -17.88 -11.72 -0.50
CA ASN A 97 -16.66 -12.35 -0.98
C ASN A 97 -16.62 -12.41 -2.51
N ASN A 98 -17.73 -12.78 -3.16
CA ASN A 98 -17.80 -12.94 -4.61
C ASN A 98 -17.85 -11.63 -5.42
N GLN A 99 -18.37 -10.54 -4.83
CA GLN A 99 -18.61 -9.30 -5.58
C GLN A 99 -17.58 -8.19 -5.31
N ILE A 100 -16.95 -8.19 -4.13
CA ILE A 100 -16.20 -7.02 -3.63
C ILE A 100 -14.77 -7.35 -3.23
N LEU A 101 -14.54 -8.60 -2.80
CA LEU A 101 -13.22 -9.11 -2.40
C LEU A 101 -12.53 -9.90 -3.53
N THR A 102 -13.02 -9.78 -4.76
CA THR A 102 -12.37 -10.37 -5.93
C THR A 102 -10.95 -9.84 -6.11
N HIS A 103 -10.08 -10.69 -6.66
CA HIS A 103 -8.66 -10.38 -6.96
C HIS A 103 -8.50 -9.06 -7.73
N ASP A 104 -9.48 -8.69 -8.56
CA ASP A 104 -9.50 -7.47 -9.36
C ASP A 104 -9.42 -6.19 -8.52
N GLY A 105 -10.01 -6.18 -7.32
CA GLY A 105 -9.92 -5.04 -6.41
C GLY A 105 -8.50 -4.90 -5.81
N GLU A 106 -7.92 -6.03 -5.39
CA GLU A 106 -6.57 -6.07 -4.82
C GLU A 106 -5.50 -5.71 -5.86
N THR A 107 -5.61 -6.21 -7.09
CA THR A 107 -4.70 -5.84 -8.20
C THR A 107 -4.82 -4.37 -8.58
N SER A 108 -6.03 -3.84 -8.64
CA SER A 108 -6.29 -2.45 -9.05
C SER A 108 -5.62 -1.43 -8.12
N TRP A 109 -5.76 -1.59 -6.80
CA TRP A 109 -5.18 -0.61 -5.87
C TRP A 109 -3.65 -0.66 -5.89
N VAL A 110 -3.06 -1.86 -6.03
CA VAL A 110 -1.61 -2.03 -6.10
C VAL A 110 -1.06 -1.42 -7.39
N ARG A 111 -1.70 -1.66 -8.53
CA ARG A 111 -1.32 -1.08 -9.81
C ARG A 111 -1.43 0.45 -9.79
N ALA A 112 -2.52 0.99 -9.25
CA ALA A 112 -2.67 2.43 -9.04
C ALA A 112 -1.56 3.01 -8.15
N ARG A 113 -1.24 2.34 -7.04
CA ARG A 113 -0.18 2.76 -6.12
C ARG A 113 1.21 2.71 -6.77
N ALA A 114 1.48 1.66 -7.55
CA ALA A 114 2.75 1.50 -8.24
C ALA A 114 2.95 2.59 -9.30
N VAL A 115 1.92 2.93 -10.08
CA VAL A 115 1.97 4.03 -11.05
C VAL A 115 2.18 5.38 -10.36
N ALA A 116 1.52 5.63 -9.24
CA ALA A 116 1.78 6.83 -8.44
C ALA A 116 3.26 6.92 -8.01
N GLU A 117 3.84 5.83 -7.49
CA GLU A 117 5.26 5.80 -7.11
C GLU A 117 6.20 5.93 -8.31
N MET A 118 5.83 5.43 -9.50
CA MET A 118 6.58 5.66 -10.74
C MET A 118 6.62 7.14 -11.11
N PHE A 119 5.46 7.83 -11.12
CA PHE A 119 5.41 9.27 -11.39
C PHE A 119 6.26 10.07 -10.41
N LYS A 120 6.19 9.72 -9.12
CA LYS A 120 7.01 10.37 -8.09
C LYS A 120 8.51 10.12 -8.29
N SER A 121 8.89 8.91 -8.67
CA SER A 121 10.27 8.54 -8.96
C SER A 121 10.83 9.34 -10.14
N GLU A 122 10.08 9.42 -11.23
CA GLU A 122 10.48 10.13 -12.45
C GLU A 122 10.56 11.65 -12.22
N ALA A 123 9.64 12.21 -11.42
CA ALA A 123 9.74 13.60 -10.98
C ALA A 123 11.05 13.87 -10.21
N CYS A 124 11.43 12.98 -9.29
CA CYS A 124 12.70 13.12 -8.56
C CYS A 124 13.93 12.99 -9.47
N LEU A 125 13.95 12.00 -10.38
CA LEU A 125 15.06 11.81 -11.32
C LEU A 125 15.21 13.01 -12.26
N TYR A 126 14.10 13.54 -12.76
CA TYR A 126 14.06 14.73 -13.62
C TYR A 126 14.62 15.96 -12.90
N GLN A 127 14.14 16.25 -11.70
CA GLN A 127 14.56 17.42 -10.93
C GLN A 127 16.05 17.39 -10.54
N LEU A 128 16.59 16.20 -10.29
CA LEU A 128 18.00 16.00 -9.93
C LEU A 128 18.90 15.80 -11.16
N LYS A 129 18.34 15.89 -12.38
CA LYS A 129 19.03 15.67 -13.66
C LYS A 129 19.79 14.33 -13.68
N ALA A 130 19.22 13.32 -13.03
CA ALA A 130 19.76 11.96 -13.00
C ALA A 130 19.31 11.20 -14.25
N ALA A 131 20.10 10.22 -14.70
CA ALA A 131 19.74 9.42 -15.88
C ALA A 131 18.35 8.78 -15.70
N PRO A 132 17.48 8.83 -16.73
CA PRO A 132 17.79 9.18 -18.12
C PRO A 132 17.65 10.67 -18.49
N TYR A 133 17.43 11.57 -17.52
CA TYR A 133 17.18 13.01 -17.74
C TYR A 133 18.43 13.88 -17.78
N ASN A 134 19.61 13.27 -17.97
CA ASN A 134 20.87 13.96 -18.24
C ASN A 134 21.08 14.26 -19.74
N SER A 135 20.03 14.13 -20.57
CA SER A 135 20.02 14.37 -22.02
C SER A 135 19.72 15.83 -22.39
N GLU A 136 19.90 16.18 -23.67
CA GLU A 136 19.58 17.51 -24.22
C GLU A 136 18.07 17.87 -24.15
N ASN A 137 17.14 16.90 -24.21
CA ASN A 137 15.68 17.14 -24.21
C ASN A 137 14.95 16.33 -23.11
N PRO A 138 15.19 16.62 -21.81
CA PRO A 138 14.67 15.80 -20.72
C PRO A 138 13.14 15.91 -20.57
N GLU A 139 12.54 17.04 -20.95
CA GLU A 139 11.09 17.29 -20.88
C GLU A 139 10.28 16.39 -21.83
N VAL A 140 10.74 16.26 -23.07
CA VAL A 140 10.08 15.40 -24.08
C VAL A 140 10.12 13.94 -23.61
N LEU A 141 11.28 13.50 -23.13
CA LEU A 141 11.44 12.16 -22.57
C LEU A 141 10.54 11.93 -21.35
N LEU A 142 10.42 12.93 -20.48
CA LEU A 142 9.57 12.88 -19.29
C LEU A 142 8.10 12.70 -19.69
N PHE A 143 7.64 13.49 -20.66
CA PHE A 143 6.28 13.41 -21.17
C PHE A 143 6.01 12.08 -21.88
N ASP A 144 6.92 11.56 -22.70
CA ASP A 144 6.72 10.29 -23.38
C ASP A 144 6.68 9.09 -22.42
N ARG A 145 7.56 9.08 -21.40
CA ARG A 145 7.52 8.06 -20.35
C ARG A 145 6.22 8.14 -19.55
N SER A 146 5.74 9.35 -19.26
CA SER A 146 4.48 9.55 -18.54
C SER A 146 3.29 8.90 -19.26
N LYS A 147 3.21 9.02 -20.59
CA LYS A 147 2.18 8.35 -21.41
C LYS A 147 2.28 6.83 -21.31
N SER A 148 3.49 6.27 -21.31
CA SER A 148 3.68 4.83 -21.14
C SER A 148 3.16 4.32 -19.79
N PHE A 149 3.31 5.11 -18.72
CA PHE A 149 2.77 4.73 -17.41
C PHE A 149 1.24 4.79 -17.38
N ILE A 150 0.64 5.83 -17.97
CA ILE A 150 -0.82 5.93 -18.10
C ILE A 150 -1.36 4.72 -18.88
N ASN A 151 -0.69 4.32 -19.96
CA ASN A 151 -1.09 3.15 -20.75
C ASN A 151 -1.05 1.84 -19.94
N THR A 152 -0.18 1.75 -18.92
CA THR A 152 -0.07 0.56 -18.05
C THR A 152 -1.29 0.40 -17.14
N VAL A 153 -2.09 1.45 -16.94
CA VAL A 153 -3.29 1.47 -16.09
C VAL A 153 -4.52 1.99 -16.84
N LYS A 154 -4.52 1.94 -18.17
CA LYS A 154 -5.65 2.47 -18.98
C LYS A 154 -6.98 1.77 -18.69
N ASP A 155 -6.91 0.53 -18.25
CA ASP A 155 -8.02 -0.33 -17.88
C ASP A 155 -8.58 0.00 -16.48
N LEU A 156 -7.86 0.80 -15.70
CA LEU A 156 -8.33 1.30 -14.40
C LEU A 156 -9.04 2.64 -14.59
N THR A 157 -10.22 2.77 -14.00
CA THR A 157 -10.92 4.05 -13.91
C THR A 157 -10.27 4.89 -12.79
N PRO A 158 -9.63 6.03 -13.11
CA PRO A 158 -9.11 6.91 -12.08
C PRO A 158 -10.27 7.52 -11.29
N GLU A 159 -10.03 7.81 -10.01
CA GLU A 159 -11.00 8.54 -9.23
C GLU A 159 -11.10 9.99 -9.73
N VAL A 160 -12.32 10.54 -9.74
CA VAL A 160 -12.53 11.97 -9.99
C VAL A 160 -11.96 12.75 -8.81
N VAL A 161 -10.87 13.47 -9.05
CA VAL A 161 -10.23 14.35 -8.08
C VAL A 161 -10.57 15.80 -8.43
N PRO A 162 -11.22 16.54 -7.52
CA PRO A 162 -11.48 17.97 -7.69
C PRO A 162 -10.19 18.79 -7.89
N ASP A 163 -10.27 19.84 -8.70
CA ASP A 163 -9.11 20.68 -9.06
C ASP A 163 -8.48 21.39 -7.85
N ASP A 164 -9.28 21.76 -6.85
CA ASP A 164 -8.79 22.35 -5.60
C ASP A 164 -7.80 21.43 -4.89
N VAL A 165 -8.09 20.12 -4.83
CA VAL A 165 -7.19 19.10 -4.25
C VAL A 165 -5.91 18.92 -5.08
N LEU A 166 -6.00 19.07 -6.41
CA LEU A 166 -4.82 19.03 -7.28
C LEU A 166 -3.92 20.25 -7.08
N THR A 167 -4.46 21.38 -6.67
CA THR A 167 -3.70 22.62 -6.40
C THR A 167 -3.24 22.79 -4.94
N ASP A 168 -3.87 22.09 -3.97
CA ASP A 168 -3.66 22.27 -2.52
C ASP A 168 -2.21 22.10 -2.03
N LYS A 169 -1.39 21.32 -2.76
CA LYS A 169 0.05 21.20 -2.48
C LYS A 169 0.85 21.68 -3.68
N PRO A 170 1.69 22.71 -3.53
CA PRO A 170 2.53 23.16 -4.62
C PRO A 170 3.44 22.02 -5.06
N VAL A 171 3.68 21.96 -6.37
CA VAL A 171 4.72 21.11 -6.95
C VAL A 171 6.03 21.46 -6.24
N PRO A 172 6.84 20.48 -5.81
CA PRO A 172 8.15 20.79 -5.24
C PRO A 172 9.07 21.26 -6.38
N ILE A 173 8.99 22.53 -6.78
CA ILE A 173 9.64 23.09 -7.99
C ILE A 173 11.18 22.98 -7.95
N HIS A 174 11.78 22.89 -6.76
CA HIS A 174 13.23 22.71 -6.59
C HIS A 174 13.55 21.62 -5.56
N MET A 175 13.85 20.42 -6.05
CA MET A 175 14.37 19.32 -5.24
C MET A 175 15.89 19.35 -5.25
N THR A 176 16.51 19.76 -4.14
CA THR A 176 17.95 19.60 -3.94
C THR A 176 18.26 18.17 -3.52
N PHE A 177 19.53 17.78 -3.63
CA PHE A 177 19.98 16.46 -3.20
C PHE A 177 19.73 16.22 -1.69
N GLU A 178 19.97 17.22 -0.85
CA GLU A 178 19.73 17.14 0.60
C GLU A 178 18.25 16.98 0.91
N ARG A 179 17.40 17.74 0.21
CA ARG A 179 15.95 17.65 0.34
C ARG A 179 15.44 16.28 -0.10
N TYR A 180 15.99 15.74 -1.19
CA TYR A 180 15.71 14.38 -1.64
C TYR A 180 16.07 13.34 -0.56
N LEU A 181 17.24 13.46 0.07
CA LEU A 181 17.65 12.55 1.13
C LEU A 181 16.70 12.56 2.32
N GLU A 182 16.30 13.74 2.79
CA GLU A 182 15.41 13.89 3.93
C GLU A 182 13.96 13.47 3.59
N GLU A 183 13.36 14.10 2.58
CA GLU A 183 11.94 13.95 2.28
C GLU A 183 11.62 12.62 1.58
N ARG A 184 12.51 12.16 0.68
CA ARG A 184 12.29 10.92 -0.08
C ARG A 184 12.94 9.73 0.61
N VAL A 185 14.27 9.71 0.75
CA VAL A 185 14.98 8.49 1.13
C VAL A 185 14.76 8.14 2.62
N LYS A 186 15.04 9.08 3.53
CA LYS A 186 14.86 8.86 4.99
C LYS A 186 13.38 8.71 5.34
N GLY A 187 12.50 9.48 4.72
CA GLY A 187 11.06 9.31 4.83
C GLY A 187 10.59 7.90 4.47
N GLN A 188 11.02 7.38 3.31
CA GLN A 188 10.70 6.01 2.87
C GLN A 188 11.33 4.95 3.77
N LEU A 189 12.58 5.13 4.19
CA LEU A 189 13.24 4.21 5.12
C LEU A 189 12.44 4.09 6.43
N SER A 190 12.05 5.22 7.02
CA SER A 190 11.23 5.24 8.23
C SER A 190 9.89 4.54 8.02
N TYR A 191 9.23 4.79 6.90
CA TYR A 191 7.99 4.11 6.52
C TYR A 191 8.15 2.59 6.47
N PHE A 192 9.16 2.08 5.76
CA PHE A 192 9.40 0.64 5.63
C PHE A 192 9.76 -0.02 6.96
N GLN A 193 10.59 0.64 7.77
CA GLN A 193 10.92 0.15 9.11
C GLN A 193 9.69 0.08 10.03
N GLN A 194 8.83 1.10 9.99
CA GLN A 194 7.59 1.11 10.77
C GLN A 194 6.63 0.01 10.31
N LYS A 195 6.47 -0.19 8.99
CA LYS A 195 5.65 -1.26 8.42
C LYS A 195 6.18 -2.65 8.79
N ALA A 196 7.48 -2.89 8.66
CA ALA A 196 8.10 -4.13 9.10
C ALA A 196 7.86 -4.39 10.61
N LYS A 197 8.01 -3.37 11.47
CA LYS A 197 7.69 -3.50 12.90
C LYS A 197 6.22 -3.84 13.14
N HIS A 198 5.30 -3.22 12.40
CA HIS A 198 3.87 -3.48 12.49
C HIS A 198 3.52 -4.93 12.13
N TYR A 199 3.95 -5.43 10.96
CA TYR A 199 3.66 -6.81 10.54
C TYR A 199 4.32 -7.85 11.46
N ASN A 200 5.54 -7.58 11.94
CA ASN A 200 6.20 -8.44 12.92
C ASN A 200 5.39 -8.56 14.23
N ARG A 201 4.80 -7.46 14.72
CA ARG A 201 3.91 -7.50 15.90
C ARG A 201 2.64 -8.28 15.60
N LEU A 202 2.04 -8.10 14.42
CA LEU A 202 0.82 -8.80 14.03
C LEU A 202 1.04 -10.32 13.96
N ILE A 203 2.11 -10.76 13.30
CA ILE A 203 2.50 -12.18 13.23
C ILE A 203 2.71 -12.76 14.63
N LYS A 204 3.42 -12.05 15.52
CA LYS A 204 3.63 -12.50 16.91
C LYS A 204 2.30 -12.60 17.68
N LYS A 205 1.42 -11.62 17.55
CA LYS A 205 0.09 -11.64 18.19
C LYS A 205 -0.73 -12.85 17.70
N MET A 206 -0.77 -13.10 16.40
CA MET A 206 -1.49 -14.24 15.81
C MET A 206 -0.93 -15.57 16.29
N LYS A 207 0.41 -15.72 16.31
CA LYS A 207 1.06 -16.93 16.84
C LYS A 207 0.71 -17.18 18.31
N ASN A 208 0.79 -16.14 19.13
CA ASN A 208 0.50 -16.25 20.56
C ASN A 208 -0.99 -16.56 20.82
N LEU A 209 -1.90 -15.95 20.04
CA LEU A 209 -3.33 -16.23 20.13
C LEU A 209 -3.65 -17.67 19.74
N GLY A 210 -3.04 -18.19 18.65
CA GLY A 210 -3.21 -19.59 18.25
C GLY A 210 -2.72 -20.57 19.31
N LEU A 211 -1.57 -20.32 19.93
CA LEU A 211 -1.06 -21.13 21.04
C LEU A 211 -1.99 -21.10 22.26
N PHE A 212 -2.52 -19.91 22.59
CA PHE A 212 -3.46 -19.75 23.70
C PHE A 212 -4.79 -20.50 23.46
N LEU A 213 -5.36 -20.39 22.25
CA LEU A 213 -6.58 -21.12 21.88
C LEU A 213 -6.36 -22.63 21.87
N GLY A 214 -5.22 -23.10 21.36
CA GLY A 214 -4.86 -24.52 21.40
C GLY A 214 -4.72 -25.05 22.83
N PHE A 215 -4.17 -24.25 23.73
CA PHE A 215 -4.09 -24.59 25.16
C PHE A 215 -5.49 -24.70 25.80
N ILE A 216 -6.39 -23.74 25.54
CA ILE A 216 -7.78 -23.82 26.02
C ILE A 216 -8.47 -25.08 25.48
N GLY A 217 -8.33 -25.36 24.18
CA GLY A 217 -8.89 -26.56 23.57
C GLY A 217 -8.42 -27.86 24.24
N ALA A 218 -7.13 -27.96 24.58
CA ALA A 218 -6.57 -29.11 25.29
C ALA A 218 -7.11 -29.25 26.73
N VAL A 219 -7.23 -28.13 27.47
CA VAL A 219 -7.81 -28.13 28.82
C VAL A 219 -9.28 -28.55 28.78
N MET A 220 -10.06 -27.98 27.86
CA MET A 220 -11.48 -28.34 27.72
C MET A 220 -11.66 -29.80 27.30
N GLY A 221 -10.83 -30.31 26.38
CA GLY A 221 -10.83 -31.73 26.00
C GLY A 221 -10.60 -32.66 27.19
N THR A 222 -9.71 -32.27 28.10
CA THR A 222 -9.44 -33.04 29.34
C THR A 222 -10.65 -33.02 30.28
N ILE A 223 -11.35 -31.88 30.42
CA ILE A 223 -12.53 -31.75 31.29
C ILE A 223 -13.73 -32.53 30.72
N SER A 224 -13.94 -32.50 29.40
CA SER A 224 -15.04 -33.21 28.75
C SER A 224 -14.96 -34.73 28.92
N ALA A 225 -13.73 -35.29 28.99
CA ALA A 225 -13.51 -36.70 29.28
C ALA A 225 -14.07 -37.16 30.66
N HIS A 226 -14.44 -36.22 31.54
CA HIS A 226 -15.04 -36.50 32.85
C HIS A 226 -16.58 -36.35 32.89
N GLY A 227 -17.27 -36.33 31.73
CA GLY A 227 -18.73 -36.49 31.66
C GLY A 227 -19.55 -35.22 31.39
N LEU A 228 -18.92 -34.13 30.92
CA LEU A 228 -19.62 -32.93 30.44
C LEU A 228 -19.67 -32.94 28.91
N ASP A 229 -20.59 -33.70 28.34
CA ASP A 229 -20.75 -33.86 26.88
C ASP A 229 -21.07 -32.53 26.16
N GLN A 230 -21.69 -31.57 26.85
CA GLN A 230 -22.05 -30.24 26.34
C GLN A 230 -20.82 -29.39 25.94
N LEU A 231 -19.61 -29.73 26.40
CA LEU A 231 -18.37 -29.02 26.04
C LEU A 231 -17.80 -29.48 24.69
N SER A 232 -18.25 -30.63 24.16
CA SER A 232 -17.70 -31.26 22.95
C SER A 232 -17.77 -30.34 21.72
N ILE A 233 -18.89 -29.65 21.52
CA ILE A 233 -19.11 -28.74 20.38
C ILE A 233 -18.13 -27.55 20.45
N TRP A 234 -17.91 -27.00 21.65
CA TRP A 234 -16.98 -25.89 21.87
C TRP A 234 -15.51 -26.29 21.69
N ILE A 235 -15.14 -27.53 22.05
CA ILE A 235 -13.80 -28.08 21.82
C ILE A 235 -13.53 -28.25 20.32
N ALA A 236 -14.49 -28.81 19.58
CA ALA A 236 -14.38 -28.96 18.12
C ALA A 236 -14.23 -27.60 17.42
N PHE A 237 -14.99 -26.60 17.88
CA PHE A 237 -14.87 -25.22 17.39
C PHE A 237 -13.49 -24.60 17.67
N LEU A 238 -12.98 -24.71 18.89
CA LEU A 238 -11.67 -24.17 19.27
C LEU A 238 -10.53 -24.85 18.52
N ASN A 239 -10.60 -26.17 18.35
CA ASN A 239 -9.61 -26.93 17.58
C ASN A 239 -9.65 -26.54 16.11
N SER A 240 -10.84 -26.40 15.52
CA SER A 240 -11.01 -25.95 14.13
C SER A 240 -10.49 -24.52 13.93
N THR A 241 -10.76 -23.63 14.89
CA THR A 241 -10.26 -22.25 14.88
C THR A 241 -8.73 -22.21 14.99
N THR A 242 -8.15 -23.02 15.88
CA THR A 242 -6.68 -23.13 16.06
C THR A 242 -6.02 -23.73 14.82
N ALA A 243 -6.57 -24.80 14.26
CA ALA A 243 -6.11 -25.45 13.03
C ALA A 243 -6.20 -24.47 11.84
N SER A 244 -7.30 -23.72 11.73
CA SER A 244 -7.44 -22.67 10.71
C SER A 244 -6.35 -21.61 10.88
N MET A 245 -6.21 -21.01 12.07
CA MET A 245 -5.19 -19.99 12.38
C MET A 245 -3.76 -20.45 12.14
N THR A 246 -3.47 -21.75 12.26
CA THR A 246 -2.15 -22.33 11.99
C THR A 246 -1.95 -22.70 10.52
N SER A 247 -3.01 -23.12 9.83
CA SER A 247 -3.04 -23.37 8.37
C SER A 247 -3.03 -22.07 7.53
N PHE A 248 -3.01 -20.91 8.18
CA PHE A 248 -3.48 -19.65 7.61
C PHE A 248 -2.56 -19.04 6.53
N HIS A 249 -3.15 -18.80 5.36
CA HIS A 249 -2.58 -18.03 4.24
C HIS A 249 -2.15 -16.60 4.62
N ALA A 250 -2.87 -15.92 5.52
CA ALA A 250 -2.49 -14.56 5.92
C ALA A 250 -1.18 -14.49 6.72
N SER A 251 -0.78 -15.57 7.42
CA SER A 251 0.56 -15.61 8.04
C SER A 251 1.65 -15.59 6.95
N ARG A 252 1.44 -16.33 5.85
CA ARG A 252 2.35 -16.31 4.69
C ARG A 252 2.39 -14.93 4.03
N LYS A 253 1.25 -14.31 3.74
CA LYS A 253 1.19 -12.94 3.17
C LYS A 253 1.87 -11.91 4.07
N TYR A 254 1.64 -11.95 5.39
CA TYR A 254 2.31 -11.02 6.31
C TYR A 254 3.81 -11.29 6.45
N LEU A 255 4.25 -12.55 6.37
CA LEU A 255 5.67 -12.91 6.39
C LEU A 255 6.37 -12.45 5.10
N GLN A 256 5.72 -12.58 3.94
CA GLN A 256 6.20 -12.05 2.66
C GLN A 256 6.36 -10.52 2.74
N LEU A 257 5.29 -9.81 3.14
CA LEU A 257 5.32 -8.34 3.31
C LEU A 257 6.39 -7.90 4.31
N LEU A 258 6.52 -8.59 5.45
CA LEU A 258 7.56 -8.32 6.44
C LEU A 258 8.96 -8.46 5.85
N THR A 259 9.18 -9.50 5.06
CA THR A 259 10.48 -9.80 4.44
C THR A 259 10.80 -8.75 3.38
N SER A 260 9.84 -8.42 2.50
CA SER A 260 9.99 -7.39 1.48
C SER A 260 10.35 -6.04 2.10
N TYR A 261 9.57 -5.57 3.08
CA TYR A 261 9.84 -4.29 3.74
C TYR A 261 11.17 -4.25 4.49
N ARG A 262 11.59 -5.36 5.12
CA ARG A 262 12.91 -5.43 5.77
C ARG A 262 14.03 -5.38 4.75
N ASN A 263 13.93 -6.15 3.67
CA ASN A 263 14.95 -6.19 2.63
C ASN A 263 15.12 -4.81 1.99
N THR A 264 14.02 -4.13 1.66
CA THR A 264 14.04 -2.79 1.08
C THR A 264 14.59 -1.76 2.07
N ALA A 265 14.20 -1.81 3.34
CA ALA A 265 14.80 -0.96 4.37
C ALA A 265 16.32 -1.20 4.51
N HIS A 266 16.78 -2.45 4.51
CA HIS A 266 18.20 -2.78 4.58
C HIS A 266 18.98 -2.28 3.36
N GLN A 267 18.42 -2.40 2.16
CA GLN A 267 19.03 -1.88 0.94
C GLN A 267 19.17 -0.35 0.99
N LEU A 268 18.11 0.36 1.42
CA LEU A 268 18.15 1.81 1.59
C LEU A 268 19.12 2.25 2.69
N THR A 269 19.17 1.57 3.84
CA THR A 269 20.15 1.83 4.89
C THR A 269 21.58 1.65 4.37
N ARG A 270 21.85 0.58 3.61
CA ARG A 270 23.17 0.34 3.02
C ARG A 270 23.58 1.47 2.08
N LEU A 271 22.66 1.93 1.22
CA LEU A 271 22.91 3.08 0.35
C LEU A 271 23.21 4.33 1.21
N LEU A 272 22.36 4.64 2.19
CA LEU A 272 22.56 5.80 3.08
C LEU A 272 23.88 5.75 3.86
N HIS A 273 24.42 4.58 4.18
CA HIS A 273 25.77 4.51 4.76
C HIS A 273 26.86 4.80 3.72
N GLY A 274 26.67 4.36 2.48
CA GLY A 274 27.57 4.66 1.36
C GLY A 274 27.67 6.15 1.01
N ILE A 275 26.63 6.94 1.30
CA ILE A 275 26.63 8.38 0.98
C ILE A 275 27.72 9.17 1.71
N GLN A 276 28.13 8.70 2.90
CA GLN A 276 29.18 9.35 3.69
C GLN A 276 30.54 9.33 2.98
N GLN A 277 30.69 8.47 1.98
CA GLN A 277 31.89 8.32 1.16
C GLN A 277 31.83 9.18 -0.11
N ILE A 278 30.69 9.79 -0.43
CA ILE A 278 30.50 10.62 -1.63
C ILE A 278 30.89 12.07 -1.29
N PRO A 279 31.87 12.67 -1.98
CA PRO A 279 32.20 14.08 -1.79
C PRO A 279 31.02 14.98 -2.17
N ALA A 280 30.78 16.04 -1.40
CA ALA A 280 29.65 16.96 -1.63
C ALA A 280 29.70 17.70 -2.98
N TYR A 281 30.87 17.79 -3.61
CA TYR A 281 31.05 18.43 -4.92
C TYR A 281 30.89 17.47 -6.11
N ASP A 282 30.78 16.17 -5.87
CA ASP A 282 30.66 15.16 -6.94
C ASP A 282 29.19 14.97 -7.35
N SER A 283 28.73 15.80 -8.27
CA SER A 283 27.35 15.75 -8.77
C SER A 283 26.99 14.45 -9.50
N ASP A 284 27.97 13.77 -10.10
CA ASP A 284 27.70 12.54 -10.83
C ASP A 284 27.57 11.34 -9.89
N ALA A 285 28.38 11.29 -8.83
CA ALA A 285 28.19 10.31 -7.75
C ALA A 285 26.85 10.52 -7.02
N GLN A 286 26.43 11.77 -6.80
CA GLN A 286 25.11 12.08 -6.24
C GLN A 286 23.97 11.59 -7.15
N ARG A 287 24.05 11.81 -8.47
CA ARG A 287 23.06 11.29 -9.43
C ARG A 287 23.04 9.77 -9.45
N ALA A 288 24.20 9.11 -9.44
CA ALA A 288 24.30 7.65 -9.38
C ALA A 288 23.67 7.08 -8.10
N PHE A 289 23.82 7.78 -6.98
CA PHE A 289 23.17 7.45 -5.73
C PHE A 289 21.63 7.54 -5.84
N VAL A 290 21.11 8.65 -6.39
CA VAL A 290 19.65 8.83 -6.61
C VAL A 290 19.09 7.70 -7.47
N ILE A 291 19.76 7.36 -8.58
CA ILE A 291 19.37 6.26 -9.47
C ILE A 291 19.31 4.95 -8.68
N SER A 292 20.30 4.69 -7.82
CA SER A 292 20.36 3.48 -7.00
C SER A 292 19.20 3.41 -6.00
N CYS A 293 18.87 4.52 -5.34
CA CYS A 293 17.73 4.61 -4.43
C CYS A 293 16.40 4.40 -5.16
N GLU A 294 16.17 5.11 -6.26
CA GLU A 294 14.93 4.98 -7.03
C GLU A 294 14.77 3.60 -7.66
N LYS A 295 15.87 2.93 -8.05
CA LYS A 295 15.83 1.54 -8.51
C LYS A 295 15.37 0.58 -7.42
N VAL A 296 15.82 0.75 -6.18
CA VAL A 296 15.37 -0.05 -5.03
C VAL A 296 13.88 0.19 -4.77
N LEU A 297 13.43 1.44 -4.77
CA LEU A 297 12.02 1.81 -4.55
C LEU A 297 11.10 1.30 -5.68
N SER A 298 11.57 1.36 -6.93
CA SER A 298 10.84 0.86 -8.09
C SER A 298 10.75 -0.67 -8.10
N ALA A 299 11.82 -1.36 -7.71
CA ALA A 299 11.81 -2.82 -7.60
C ALA A 299 10.77 -3.30 -6.59
N GLU A 300 10.70 -2.66 -5.41
CA GLU A 300 9.68 -2.96 -4.40
C GLU A 300 8.25 -2.78 -4.95
N SER A 301 8.00 -1.67 -5.67
CA SER A 301 6.68 -1.39 -6.25
C SER A 301 6.28 -2.45 -7.29
N LYS A 302 7.25 -2.97 -8.06
CA LYS A 302 7.03 -4.07 -9.02
C LYS A 302 6.79 -5.40 -8.33
N THR A 303 7.49 -5.68 -7.23
CA THR A 303 7.23 -6.86 -6.40
C THR A 303 5.79 -6.89 -5.93
N TRP A 304 5.25 -5.75 -5.47
CA TRP A 304 3.83 -5.69 -5.09
C TRP A 304 2.91 -5.99 -6.27
N ILE A 305 3.18 -5.48 -7.47
CA ILE A 305 2.35 -5.81 -8.64
C ILE A 305 2.34 -7.33 -8.87
N GLY A 306 3.52 -7.98 -8.88
CA GLY A 306 3.63 -9.42 -9.08
C GLY A 306 2.90 -10.23 -8.01
N GLU A 307 3.15 -9.93 -6.73
CA GLU A 307 2.54 -10.63 -5.58
C GLU A 307 1.01 -10.53 -5.53
N PHE A 308 0.42 -9.49 -6.11
CA PHE A 308 -1.02 -9.27 -6.09
C PHE A 308 -1.70 -9.61 -7.43
N SER A 309 -0.94 -9.83 -8.51
CA SER A 309 -1.43 -10.22 -9.84
C SER A 309 -1.57 -11.73 -10.06
N GLU A 310 -0.92 -12.54 -9.23
CA GLU A 310 -1.02 -14.02 -9.22
C GLU A 310 -2.12 -14.50 -8.27
#